data_AF-A0AAN7LJR4-F1
#
_entry.id   AF-A0AAN7LJR4-F1
#
_cell.length_a   1.000
_cell.length_b   1.000
_cell.length_c   1.000
_cell.angle_alpha   90.00
_cell.angle_beta   90.00
_cell.angle_gamma   90.00
#
_symmetry.space_group_name_H-M   'P 1'
#
loop_
_entity.id
_entity.type
_entity.pdbx_description
1 polymer ?
#
loop_
_entity_poly.entity_id
_entity_poly.type
_entity_poly.pdbx_seq_one_letter_code
_entity_poly.pdbx_strand_id
1 'polypeptide(L)'
;MFSFPLAVCFALFLTLPLVFLFSPSISPPKPVPVPPLASDSPPLYAADELDDRIIFRRAAELASSERRLWKKFKLPCLNKYSCYPEEHYFPTLLSMADPKGCSHYTLTRVNWTGCFDGHPHLYLPDEVSVDLIYQLRESDLGFSHLFARKFSPGCLQPLMDMADEVIFRD
;
A
#
# COMPACT_ATOMS: atom_id res chain seq x y z
N MET A 1 -32.64 22.53 21.48
CA MET A 1 -31.18 22.44 21.25
C MET A 1 -30.89 21.08 20.64
N PHE A 2 -30.74 21.01 19.31
CA PHE A 2 -30.31 19.77 18.66
C PHE A 2 -28.82 19.56 18.94
N SER A 3 -28.47 18.36 19.37
CA SER A 3 -27.10 17.99 19.72
C SER A 3 -26.20 18.17 18.49
N PHE A 4 -25.07 18.87 18.65
CA PHE A 4 -24.05 19.15 17.62
C PHE A 4 -23.69 17.98 16.68
N PRO A 5 -23.71 16.68 17.08
CA PRO A 5 -23.37 15.57 16.19
C PRO A 5 -24.35 15.43 15.01
N LEU A 6 -25.62 15.77 15.21
CA LEU A 6 -26.67 15.49 14.21
C LEU A 6 -26.59 16.43 13.02
N ALA A 7 -26.22 17.70 13.25
CA ALA A 7 -26.05 18.70 12.20
C ALA A 7 -24.85 18.39 11.29
N VAL A 8 -23.75 17.88 11.86
CA VAL A 8 -22.56 17.46 11.08
C VAL A 8 -22.87 16.23 10.23
N CYS A 9 -23.56 15.24 10.79
CA CYS A 9 -24.00 14.08 10.02
C CYS A 9 -24.94 14.50 8.87
N PHE A 10 -25.90 15.39 9.12
CA PHE A 10 -26.81 15.86 8.08
C PHE A 10 -26.08 16.65 6.98
N ALA A 11 -25.10 17.48 7.36
CA ALA A 11 -24.27 18.21 6.41
C ALA A 11 -23.44 17.26 5.53
N LEU A 12 -22.83 16.22 6.11
CA LEU A 12 -22.08 15.21 5.35
C LEU A 12 -23.00 14.40 4.42
N PHE A 13 -24.16 13.95 4.90
CA PHE A 13 -25.11 13.19 4.08
C PHE A 13 -25.67 14.00 2.89
N LEU A 14 -25.86 15.31 3.05
CA LEU A 14 -26.37 16.16 1.96
C LEU A 14 -25.29 16.60 0.97
N THR A 15 -24.03 16.74 1.42
CA THR A 15 -22.93 17.24 0.58
C THR A 15 -22.18 16.13 -0.16
N LEU A 16 -22.07 14.92 0.41
CA LEU A 16 -21.40 13.79 -0.26
C LEU A 16 -21.98 13.47 -1.65
N PRO A 17 -23.31 13.36 -1.82
CA PRO A 17 -23.91 13.08 -3.13
C PRO A 17 -23.68 14.22 -4.13
N LEU A 18 -23.65 15.47 -3.66
CA LEU A 18 -23.41 16.64 -4.50
C LEU A 18 -21.96 16.67 -5.01
N VAL A 19 -20.99 16.23 -4.21
CA VAL A 19 -19.59 16.09 -4.67
C VAL A 19 -19.48 15.08 -5.81
N PHE A 20 -20.20 13.95 -5.75
CA PHE A 20 -20.21 12.97 -6.83
C PHE A 20 -21.03 13.40 -8.06
N LEU A 21 -22.03 14.28 -7.90
CA LEU A 21 -22.82 14.83 -9.01
C LEU A 21 -22.10 15.96 -9.75
N PHE A 22 -21.30 16.78 -9.04
CA PHE A 22 -20.64 17.96 -9.61
C PHE A 22 -19.14 17.80 -9.84
N SER A 23 -18.55 16.65 -9.48
CA SER A 23 -17.14 16.34 -9.75
C SER A 23 -17.00 15.02 -10.54
N PRO A 24 -17.31 15.01 -11.85
CA PRO A 24 -17.25 13.80 -12.67
C PRO A 24 -15.83 13.27 -12.92
N SER A 25 -14.79 14.01 -12.51
CA SER A 25 -13.37 13.66 -12.69
C SER A 25 -12.81 12.65 -11.68
N ILE A 26 -13.61 12.16 -10.72
CA ILE A 26 -13.22 11.06 -9.82
C ILE A 26 -13.64 9.70 -10.41
N SER A 27 -14.04 9.66 -11.68
CA SER A 27 -14.18 8.40 -12.40
C SER A 27 -12.79 7.77 -12.54
N PRO A 28 -12.60 6.48 -12.20
CA PRO A 28 -11.35 5.80 -12.53
C PRO A 28 -11.08 5.97 -14.04
N PRO A 29 -9.81 6.13 -14.46
CA PRO A 29 -9.48 6.26 -15.87
C PRO A 29 -10.16 5.13 -16.64
N LYS A 30 -10.86 5.49 -17.73
CA LYS A 30 -11.49 4.49 -18.59
C LYS A 30 -10.41 3.50 -19.04
N PRO A 31 -10.64 2.19 -18.97
CA PRO A 31 -9.70 1.21 -19.50
C PRO A 31 -9.39 1.59 -20.95
N VAL A 32 -8.11 1.76 -21.26
CA VAL A 32 -7.66 1.94 -22.63
C VAL A 32 -8.09 0.67 -23.39
N PRO A 33 -8.81 0.78 -24.53
CA PRO A 33 -9.21 -0.39 -25.29
C PRO A 33 -7.95 -1.13 -25.78
N VAL A 34 -7.65 -2.28 -25.19
CA VAL A 34 -6.64 -3.19 -25.71
C VAL A 34 -7.25 -3.84 -26.97
N PRO A 35 -6.56 -3.85 -28.12
CA PRO A 35 -7.03 -4.57 -29.30
C PRO A 35 -7.32 -6.04 -28.95
N PRO A 36 -8.35 -6.68 -29.52
CA PRO A 36 -8.62 -8.08 -29.24
C PRO A 36 -7.46 -8.91 -29.81
N LEU A 37 -6.57 -9.38 -28.95
CA LEU A 37 -5.65 -10.44 -29.30
C LEU A 37 -6.46 -11.74 -29.24
N ALA A 38 -6.55 -12.40 -30.39
CA ALA A 38 -7.23 -13.68 -30.52
C ALA A 38 -6.49 -14.75 -29.69
N SER A 39 -6.89 -14.94 -28.44
CA SER A 39 -6.60 -16.14 -27.66
C SER A 39 -7.73 -16.36 -26.66
N ASP A 40 -8.23 -17.59 -26.57
CA ASP A 40 -9.22 -18.02 -25.55
C ASP A 40 -8.65 -17.99 -24.10
N SER A 41 -7.37 -17.63 -23.95
CA SER A 41 -6.72 -17.34 -22.68
C SER A 41 -6.95 -15.88 -22.27
N PRO A 42 -7.23 -15.56 -21.00
CA PRO A 42 -7.17 -14.18 -20.52
C PRO A 42 -5.79 -13.59 -20.89
N PRO A 43 -5.71 -12.30 -21.29
CA PRO A 43 -4.42 -11.64 -21.46
C PRO A 43 -3.60 -11.82 -20.17
N LEU A 44 -2.29 -12.05 -20.29
CA LEU A 44 -1.39 -12.39 -19.18
C LEU A 44 -1.61 -11.49 -17.94
N TYR A 45 -1.78 -10.19 -18.17
CA TYR A 45 -2.12 -9.19 -17.16
C TYR A 45 -3.42 -9.49 -16.37
N ALA A 46 -4.46 -9.98 -17.04
CA ALA A 46 -5.72 -10.35 -16.40
C ALA A 46 -5.63 -11.65 -15.59
N ALA A 47 -4.70 -12.55 -15.96
CA ALA A 47 -4.40 -13.74 -15.17
C ALA A 47 -3.63 -13.34 -13.89
N ASP A 48 -2.63 -12.47 -14.01
CA ASP A 48 -1.85 -11.96 -12.88
C ASP A 48 -2.75 -11.20 -11.87
N GLU A 49 -3.63 -10.31 -12.36
CA GLU A 49 -4.61 -9.61 -11.50
C GLU A 49 -5.56 -10.57 -10.78
N LEU A 50 -5.95 -11.66 -11.44
CA LEU A 50 -6.84 -12.66 -10.84
C LEU A 50 -6.11 -13.43 -9.73
N ASP A 51 -4.86 -13.83 -9.97
CA ASP A 51 -4.04 -14.54 -9.01
C ASP A 51 -3.76 -13.69 -7.77
N ASP A 52 -3.41 -12.42 -7.95
CA ASP A 52 -3.25 -11.45 -6.85
C ASP A 52 -4.52 -11.37 -6.01
N ARG A 53 -5.69 -11.21 -6.64
CA ARG A 53 -6.97 -11.16 -5.93
C ARG A 53 -7.26 -12.44 -5.16
N ILE A 54 -6.92 -13.60 -5.72
CA ILE A 54 -7.09 -14.89 -5.04
C ILE A 54 -6.18 -14.96 -3.81
N ILE A 55 -4.92 -14.58 -3.94
CA ILE A 55 -3.94 -14.55 -2.84
C ILE A 55 -4.44 -13.62 -1.73
N PHE A 56 -4.82 -12.38 -2.06
CA PHE A 56 -5.32 -11.41 -1.09
C PHE A 56 -6.59 -11.90 -0.38
N ARG A 57 -7.54 -12.48 -1.12
CA ARG A 57 -8.78 -13.02 -0.53
C ARG A 57 -8.46 -14.13 0.48
N ARG A 58 -7.61 -15.08 0.11
CA ARG A 58 -7.21 -16.19 0.99
C ARG A 58 -6.52 -15.68 2.26
N ALA A 59 -5.61 -14.71 2.13
CA ALA A 59 -4.94 -14.09 3.28
C ALA A 59 -5.95 -13.38 4.21
N ALA A 60 -6.93 -12.67 3.65
CA ALA A 60 -7.98 -12.00 4.42
C ALA A 60 -8.93 -12.98 5.14
N GLU A 61 -9.33 -14.07 4.46
CA GLU A 61 -10.13 -15.14 5.04
C GLU A 61 -9.39 -15.84 6.19
N LEU A 62 -8.10 -16.12 6.01
CA LEU A 62 -7.24 -16.66 7.06
C LEU A 62 -7.17 -15.71 8.26
N ALA A 63 -6.87 -14.42 8.01
CA ALA A 63 -6.75 -13.43 9.09
C ALA A 63 -8.04 -13.21 9.88
N SER A 64 -9.19 -13.22 9.20
CA SER A 64 -10.51 -13.01 9.83
C SER A 64 -11.02 -14.24 10.60
N SER A 65 -10.64 -15.44 10.17
CA SER A 65 -11.04 -16.70 10.81
C SER A 65 -10.10 -17.14 11.95
N GLU A 66 -8.86 -16.63 12.00
CA GLU A 66 -7.90 -16.95 13.06
C GLU A 66 -8.40 -16.46 14.44
N ARG A 67 -8.36 -17.34 15.46
CA ARG A 67 -8.74 -16.98 16.83
C ARG A 67 -7.69 -17.29 17.90
N ARG A 68 -6.75 -18.19 17.66
CA ARG A 68 -5.79 -18.67 18.66
C ARG A 68 -4.64 -17.68 18.84
N LEU A 69 -4.05 -17.19 17.75
CA LEU A 69 -3.03 -16.14 17.76
C LEU A 69 -3.66 -14.80 18.13
N TRP A 70 -4.81 -14.44 17.56
CA TRP A 70 -5.45 -13.16 17.84
C TRP A 70 -5.77 -12.98 19.33
N LYS A 71 -6.16 -14.04 20.04
CA LYS A 71 -6.37 -14.01 21.50
C LYS A 71 -5.14 -13.54 22.30
N LYS A 72 -3.93 -13.75 21.76
CA LYS A 72 -2.67 -13.29 22.37
C LYS A 72 -2.32 -11.87 21.92
N PHE A 73 -2.42 -11.60 20.62
CA PHE A 73 -2.05 -10.31 20.04
C PHE A 73 -3.00 -9.15 20.41
N LYS A 74 -4.25 -9.44 20.78
CA LYS A 74 -5.21 -8.43 21.24
C LYS A 74 -5.06 -8.03 22.71
N LEU A 75 -4.17 -8.69 23.46
CA LEU A 75 -3.96 -8.38 24.86
C LEU A 75 -3.24 -7.03 24.99
N PRO A 76 -3.43 -6.29 26.10
CA PRO A 76 -2.68 -5.08 26.35
C PRO A 76 -1.17 -5.32 26.31
N CYS A 77 -0.47 -4.41 25.65
CA CYS A 77 0.99 -4.40 25.61
C CYS A 77 1.57 -4.25 27.02
N LEU A 78 2.57 -5.08 27.35
CA LEU A 78 3.34 -4.95 28.61
C LEU A 78 4.21 -3.69 28.61
N ASN A 79 4.87 -3.41 27.48
CA ASN A 79 5.60 -2.17 27.24
C ASN A 79 5.02 -1.47 26.00
N LYS A 80 4.38 -0.32 26.20
CA LYS A 80 3.75 0.43 25.11
C LYS A 80 4.74 1.02 24.11
N TYR A 81 6.01 1.20 24.50
CA TYR A 81 7.04 1.78 23.64
C TYR A 81 7.74 0.77 22.72
N SER A 82 7.45 -0.53 22.88
CA SER A 82 8.09 -1.60 22.10
C SER A 82 7.10 -2.67 21.66
N CYS A 83 5.81 -2.34 21.64
CA CYS A 83 4.74 -3.27 21.31
C CYS A 83 3.96 -2.74 20.12
N TYR A 84 4.19 -3.35 18.96
CA TYR A 84 3.58 -3.01 17.68
C TYR A 84 2.87 -4.25 17.11
N PRO A 85 1.71 -4.66 17.65
CA PRO A 85 0.99 -5.86 17.20
C PRO A 85 0.72 -5.88 15.69
N GLU A 86 0.49 -4.71 15.10
CA GLU A 86 0.29 -4.49 13.67
C GLU A 86 1.50 -4.86 12.81
N GLU A 87 2.72 -4.75 13.35
CA GLU A 87 3.95 -5.12 12.66
C GLU A 87 4.28 -6.62 12.79
N HIS A 88 3.65 -7.31 13.74
CA HIS A 88 4.00 -8.70 14.08
C HIS A 88 2.89 -9.72 13.79
N TYR A 89 1.62 -9.34 13.89
CA TYR A 89 0.49 -10.28 13.79
C TYR A 89 0.41 -10.95 12.42
N PHE A 90 0.33 -10.17 11.34
CA PHE A 90 0.20 -10.71 9.99
C PHE A 90 1.43 -11.50 9.55
N PRO A 91 2.68 -11.02 9.73
CA PRO A 91 3.86 -11.81 9.37
C PRO A 91 3.92 -13.14 10.12
N THR A 92 3.57 -13.15 11.42
CA THR A 92 3.53 -14.39 12.22
C THR A 92 2.47 -15.35 11.68
N LEU A 93 1.24 -14.86 11.47
CA LEU A 93 0.14 -15.68 10.99
C LEU A 93 0.44 -16.28 9.62
N LEU A 94 0.86 -15.45 8.66
CA LEU A 94 1.10 -15.87 7.28
C LEU A 94 2.28 -16.85 7.19
N SER A 95 3.38 -16.57 7.90
CA SER A 95 4.54 -17.48 7.91
C SER A 95 4.25 -18.83 8.55
N MET A 96 3.32 -18.90 9.51
CA MET A 96 2.88 -20.16 10.11
C MET A 96 1.91 -20.93 9.22
N ALA A 97 1.01 -20.22 8.53
CA ALA A 97 -0.04 -20.82 7.72
C ALA A 97 0.48 -21.30 6.35
N ASP A 98 1.36 -20.53 5.73
CA ASP A 98 1.97 -20.85 4.44
C ASP A 98 3.46 -20.45 4.40
N PRO A 99 4.34 -21.29 4.98
CA PRO A 99 5.78 -21.02 5.00
C PRO A 99 6.45 -20.96 3.62
N LYS A 100 5.82 -21.54 2.58
CA LYS A 100 6.40 -21.62 1.22
C LYS A 100 5.81 -20.59 0.27
N GLY A 101 4.59 -20.12 0.53
CA GLY A 101 3.95 -19.05 -0.25
C GLY A 101 4.34 -17.64 0.20
N CYS A 102 5.03 -17.48 1.33
CA CYS A 102 5.57 -16.19 1.75
C CYS A 102 6.95 -15.94 1.14
N SER A 103 7.12 -14.84 0.40
CA SER A 103 8.40 -14.45 -0.20
C SER A 103 9.45 -13.95 0.80
N HIS A 104 9.03 -13.65 2.04
CA HIS A 104 9.84 -12.94 3.04
C HIS A 104 10.44 -11.60 2.53
N TYR A 105 9.83 -11.04 1.49
CA TYR A 105 10.23 -9.79 0.85
C TYR A 105 9.04 -8.82 0.80
N THR A 106 9.31 -7.52 0.84
CA THR A 106 8.30 -6.46 0.71
C THR A 106 8.56 -5.64 -0.54
N LEU A 107 7.49 -5.24 -1.23
CA LEU A 107 7.58 -4.38 -2.41
C LEU A 107 7.92 -2.92 -2.06
N THR A 108 7.99 -2.56 -0.77
CA THR A 108 8.28 -1.20 -0.32
C THR A 108 9.71 -1.05 0.22
N ARG A 109 10.53 -0.24 -0.44
CA ARG A 109 11.84 0.17 0.05
C ARG A 109 11.69 1.15 1.22
N VAL A 110 12.33 0.82 2.34
CA VAL A 110 12.42 1.70 3.52
C VAL A 110 13.89 1.90 3.87
N ASN A 111 14.31 3.16 4.00
CA ASN A 111 15.67 3.50 4.42
C ASN A 111 15.72 3.73 5.93
N TRP A 112 16.50 2.89 6.63
CA TRP A 112 16.72 2.95 8.08
C TRP A 112 18.14 3.40 8.45
N THR A 113 18.95 3.78 7.45
CA THR A 113 20.37 4.11 7.66
C THR A 113 20.49 5.31 8.58
N GLY A 114 21.12 5.13 9.74
CA GLY A 114 21.30 6.19 10.73
C GLY A 114 20.05 6.52 11.57
N CYS A 115 18.97 5.73 11.46
CA CYS A 115 17.73 5.95 12.19
C CYS A 115 17.61 5.00 13.40
N PHE A 116 17.27 5.54 14.58
CA PHE A 116 17.19 4.77 15.83
C PHE A 116 15.93 5.06 16.67
N ASP A 117 15.09 6.00 16.25
CA ASP A 117 13.92 6.49 16.99
C ASP A 117 12.61 5.81 16.58
N GLY A 118 12.68 4.75 15.77
CA GLY A 118 11.51 4.06 15.23
C GLY A 118 10.88 4.75 14.01
N HIS A 119 11.55 5.76 13.45
CA HIS A 119 11.14 6.40 12.19
C HIS A 119 12.18 6.19 11.10
N PRO A 120 11.77 5.82 9.87
CA PRO A 120 12.70 5.70 8.76
C PRO A 120 13.14 7.09 8.27
N HIS A 121 14.22 7.12 7.51
CA HIS A 121 14.76 8.32 6.87
C HIS A 121 13.67 9.07 6.11
N LEU A 122 13.63 10.38 6.31
CA LEU A 122 12.71 11.29 5.64
C LEU A 122 13.46 12.00 4.53
N TYR A 123 13.20 11.61 3.28
CA TYR A 123 13.74 12.30 2.12
C TYR A 123 13.17 13.72 2.01
N LEU A 124 14.05 14.68 1.83
CA LEU A 124 13.75 16.08 1.54
C LEU A 124 13.80 16.36 0.03
N PRO A 125 13.21 17.47 -0.46
CA PRO A 125 13.14 17.75 -1.88
C PRO A 125 14.51 17.77 -2.57
N ASP A 126 15.53 18.28 -1.88
CA ASP A 126 16.90 18.39 -2.39
C ASP A 126 17.60 17.03 -2.55
N GLU A 127 17.07 15.97 -1.93
CA GLU A 127 17.58 14.59 -2.09
C GLU A 127 16.93 13.86 -3.27
N VAL A 128 15.77 14.35 -3.75
CA VAL A 128 15.03 13.69 -4.84
C VAL A 128 15.78 13.88 -6.16
N SER A 129 16.26 12.77 -6.70
CA SER A 129 17.00 12.72 -7.95
C SER A 129 16.69 11.45 -8.72
N VAL A 130 16.97 11.46 -10.02
CA VAL A 130 16.83 10.28 -10.89
C VAL A 130 17.64 9.10 -10.35
N ASP A 131 18.87 9.36 -9.91
CA ASP A 131 19.75 8.32 -9.32
C ASP A 131 19.14 7.72 -8.05
N LEU A 132 18.54 8.55 -7.19
CA LEU A 132 17.83 8.04 -6.00
C LEU A 132 16.70 7.09 -6.40
N ILE A 133 15.89 7.44 -7.42
CA ILE A 133 14.78 6.57 -7.86
C ILE A 133 15.31 5.21 -8.34
N TYR A 134 16.39 5.16 -9.12
CA TYR A 134 16.99 3.90 -9.53
C TYR A 134 17.51 3.10 -8.34
N GLN A 135 18.23 3.74 -7.41
CA GLN A 135 18.73 3.07 -6.20
C GLN A 135 17.60 2.52 -5.32
N LEU A 136 16.46 3.21 -5.25
CA LEU A 136 15.31 2.76 -4.46
C LEU A 136 14.67 1.49 -5.04
N ARG A 137 14.82 1.23 -6.35
CA ARG A 137 14.29 0.02 -7.02
C ARG A 137 15.12 -1.21 -6.71
N GLU A 138 16.42 -1.07 -6.48
CA GLU A 138 17.33 -2.20 -6.27
C GLU A 138 17.01 -2.98 -4.99
N SER A 139 17.16 -4.31 -5.05
CA SER A 139 17.15 -5.19 -3.88
C SER A 139 18.21 -6.29 -3.99
N ASP A 140 18.65 -6.78 -2.84
CA ASP A 140 19.63 -7.87 -2.74
C ASP A 140 19.04 -9.25 -3.10
N LEU A 141 17.71 -9.35 -3.21
CA LEU A 141 16.98 -10.61 -3.44
C LEU A 141 16.60 -10.83 -4.91
N GLY A 142 17.06 -9.97 -5.82
CA GLY A 142 16.79 -10.08 -7.26
C GLY A 142 15.39 -9.63 -7.67
N PHE A 143 14.61 -9.03 -6.76
CA PHE A 143 13.32 -8.40 -7.05
C PHE A 143 13.46 -6.88 -7.03
N SER A 144 12.64 -6.16 -7.78
CA SER A 144 12.57 -4.71 -7.67
C SER A 144 11.62 -4.28 -6.55
N HIS A 145 11.89 -3.15 -5.91
CA HIS A 145 10.89 -2.47 -5.09
C HIS A 145 9.97 -1.66 -6.00
N LEU A 146 8.66 -1.68 -5.73
CA LEU A 146 7.65 -0.92 -6.47
C LEU A 146 7.25 0.37 -5.75
N PHE A 147 7.44 0.40 -4.44
CA PHE A 147 7.10 1.55 -3.59
C PHE A 147 8.31 1.96 -2.76
N ALA A 148 8.33 3.22 -2.33
CA ALA A 148 9.32 3.70 -1.38
C ALA A 148 8.68 4.67 -0.38
N ARG A 149 9.28 4.75 0.81
CA ARG A 149 8.96 5.74 1.85
C ARG A 149 10.23 6.11 2.61
N LYS A 150 10.34 7.28 3.24
CA LYS A 150 9.31 8.28 3.55
C LYS A 150 9.73 9.61 2.91
N PHE A 151 8.82 10.26 2.19
CA PHE A 151 9.10 11.53 1.54
C PHE A 151 8.40 12.67 2.29
N SER A 152 9.08 13.80 2.43
CA SER A 152 8.44 15.02 2.93
C SER A 152 7.42 15.55 1.90
N PRO A 153 6.39 16.30 2.31
CA PRO A 153 5.39 16.84 1.38
C PRO A 153 5.98 17.67 0.23
N GLY A 154 7.11 18.35 0.46
CA GLY A 154 7.80 19.12 -0.57
C GLY A 154 8.38 18.28 -1.70
N CYS A 155 8.52 16.97 -1.53
CA CYS A 155 9.02 16.07 -2.57
C CYS A 155 8.00 15.83 -3.69
N LEU A 156 6.73 16.21 -3.49
CA LEU A 156 5.68 15.93 -4.47
C LEU A 156 6.01 16.52 -5.84
N GLN A 157 6.39 17.79 -5.93
CA GLN A 157 6.66 18.44 -7.21
C GLN A 157 7.85 17.79 -7.94
N PRO A 158 9.04 17.62 -7.33
CA PRO A 158 10.15 16.92 -7.99
C PRO A 158 9.81 15.50 -8.45
N LEU A 159 9.04 14.75 -7.66
CA LEU A 159 8.61 13.40 -8.04
C LEU A 159 7.66 13.42 -9.24
N MET A 160 6.71 14.36 -9.27
CA MET A 160 5.78 14.52 -10.39
C MET A 160 6.51 14.98 -11.66
N ASP A 161 7.52 15.84 -11.54
CA ASP A 161 8.30 16.35 -12.67
C ASP A 161 9.06 15.23 -13.42
N MET A 162 9.41 14.14 -12.74
CA MET A 162 10.10 12.98 -13.33
C MET A 162 9.20 11.74 -13.49
N ALA A 163 7.89 11.87 -13.28
CA ALA A 163 6.98 10.74 -13.23
C ALA A 163 6.96 9.95 -14.55
N ASP A 164 6.70 10.62 -15.67
CA ASP A 164 6.56 9.97 -16.99
C ASP A 164 7.90 9.54 -17.59
N GLU A 165 8.99 10.22 -17.25
CA GLU A 165 10.31 9.98 -17.83
C GLU A 165 11.14 8.96 -17.05
N VAL A 166 10.88 8.79 -15.75
CA VAL A 166 11.69 7.95 -14.87
C VAL A 166 10.83 6.97 -14.08
N ILE A 167 9.78 7.43 -13.39
CA ILE A 167 9.03 6.58 -12.44
C ILE A 167 8.17 5.54 -13.16
N PHE A 168 7.48 5.95 -14.23
CA PHE A 168 6.60 5.09 -15.03
C PHE A 168 7.26 4.51 -16.29
N ARG A 169 8.56 4.73 -16.47
CA ARG A 169 9.36 4.05 -17.48
C ARG A 169 10.11 2.89 -16.83
N ASP A 170 9.88 1.71 -17.39
CA ASP A 170 10.64 0.48 -17.16
C ASP A 170 11.67 0.27 -18.27
#